data_AF-C7X660-F1
#
_entry.id   AF-C7X660-F1
#
_cell.length_a   1.000
_cell.length_b   1.000
_cell.length_c   1.000
_cell.angle_alpha   90.00
_cell.angle_beta   90.00
_cell.angle_gamma   90.00
#
_symmetry.space_group_name_H-M   'P 1'
#
loop_
_entity.id
_entity.type
_entity.pdbx_description
1 polymer ?
#
loop_
_entity_poly.entity_id
_entity_poly.type
_entity_poly.pdbx_seq_one_letter_code
_entity_poly.pdbx_strand_id
1 'polypeptide(L)'
;MGIQELLNSNRNVSITISAIELKEFANILIDEAVARFTPHEETYLTVFQASKRLGVDRSTLWRWDKENYLKTIKIGSKVRYRLSDIEKILEGQA
;
A
#
# COMPACT_ATOMS: atom_id res chain seq x y z
N MET A 1 10.78 0.13 36.39
CA MET A 1 11.60 0.45 35.21
C MET A 1 10.93 -0.15 34.00
N GLY A 2 10.42 0.69 33.11
CA GLY A 2 9.80 0.25 31.87
C GLY A 2 10.83 0.13 30.74
N ILE A 3 10.57 -0.72 29.75
CA ILE A 3 11.41 -0.83 28.54
C ILE A 3 11.55 0.52 27.82
N GLN A 4 10.54 1.39 27.95
CA GLN A 4 10.48 2.76 27.47
C GLN A 4 11.60 3.66 28.06
N GLU A 5 11.97 3.47 29.33
CA GLU A 5 13.04 4.27 29.96
C GLU A 5 14.43 3.82 29.47
N LEU A 6 14.60 2.52 29.20
CA LEU A 6 15.85 1.95 28.68
C LEU A 6 16.13 2.40 27.24
N LEU A 7 15.09 2.47 26.40
CA LEU A 7 15.19 2.95 25.01
C LEU A 7 15.54 4.44 24.93
N ASN A 8 15.07 5.25 25.89
CA ASN A 8 15.31 6.69 25.93
C ASN A 8 16.64 7.05 26.62
N SER A 9 17.18 6.16 27.44
CA SER A 9 18.54 6.31 27.95
C SER A 9 19.52 5.88 26.87
N ASN A 10 20.32 6.83 26.37
CA ASN A 10 21.41 6.62 25.39
C ASN A 10 22.59 5.81 26.00
N ARG A 11 22.28 4.71 26.68
CA ARG A 11 23.18 3.83 27.43
C ARG A 11 23.22 2.49 26.72
N ASN A 12 24.40 1.87 26.71
CA ASN A 12 24.56 0.54 26.16
C ASN A 12 23.94 -0.48 27.12
N VAL A 13 22.91 -1.18 26.66
CA VAL A 13 22.21 -2.23 27.41
C VAL A 13 22.53 -3.59 26.78
N SER A 14 22.94 -4.56 27.59
CA SER A 14 23.03 -5.95 27.16
C SER A 14 21.74 -6.66 27.54
N ILE A 15 21.07 -7.26 26.56
CA ILE A 15 19.82 -8.00 26.74
C ILE A 15 20.13 -9.48 26.53
N THR A 16 19.84 -10.31 27.52
CA THR A 16 19.95 -11.76 27.41
C THR A 16 18.60 -12.33 27.04
N ILE A 17 18.54 -13.04 25.93
CA ILE A 17 17.36 -13.71 25.38
C ILE A 17 17.73 -15.12 24.95
N SER A 18 16.75 -16.01 24.94
CA SER A 18 16.92 -17.38 24.45
C SER A 18 17.06 -17.41 22.93
N ALA A 19 17.65 -18.49 22.41
CA ALA A 19 17.77 -18.70 20.96
C ALA A 19 16.40 -18.80 20.25
N ILE A 20 15.36 -19.25 20.97
CA ILE A 20 14.00 -19.39 20.45
C ILE A 20 13.38 -18.00 20.28
N GLU A 21 13.45 -17.16 21.31
CA GLU A 21 12.91 -15.79 21.28
C GLU A 21 13.60 -14.94 20.21
N LEU A 22 14.92 -15.09 20.04
CA LEU A 22 15.66 -14.40 18.98
C LEU A 22 15.17 -14.81 17.57
N LYS A 23 14.87 -16.09 17.37
CA LYS A 23 14.32 -16.60 16.12
C LYS A 23 12.92 -16.04 15.85
N GLU A 24 12.06 -16.02 16.86
CA GLU A 24 10.72 -15.45 16.74
C GLU A 24 10.77 -13.97 16.40
N PHE A 25 11.63 -13.20 17.08
CA PHE A 25 11.86 -11.80 16.77
C PHE A 25 12.32 -11.60 15.32
N ALA A 26 13.28 -12.41 14.86
CA ALA A 26 13.76 -12.32 13.48
C ALA A 26 12.65 -12.62 12.46
N ASN A 27 11.80 -13.61 12.71
CA ASN A 27 10.68 -13.93 11.84
C ASN A 27 9.66 -12.78 11.78
N ILE A 28 9.31 -12.19 12.92
CA ILE A 28 8.39 -11.03 12.97
C ILE A 28 8.95 -9.87 12.14
N LEU A 29 10.24 -9.56 12.31
CA LEU A 29 10.89 -8.50 11.52
C LEU A 29 10.88 -8.79 10.02
N ILE A 30 11.10 -10.04 9.62
CA ILE A 30 11.08 -10.46 8.21
C ILE A 30 9.66 -10.33 7.67
N ASP A 31 8.65 -10.80 8.39
CA ASP A 31 7.26 -10.75 7.94
C ASP A 31 6.78 -9.30 7.79
N GLU A 32 7.12 -8.41 8.74
CA GLU A 32 6.81 -6.99 8.65
C GLU A 32 7.54 -6.31 7.48
N ALA A 33 8.81 -6.64 7.27
CA ALA A 33 9.58 -6.11 6.15
C ALA A 33 9.00 -6.60 4.82
N VAL A 34 8.74 -7.90 4.68
CA VAL A 34 8.12 -8.48 3.50
C VAL A 34 6.78 -7.82 3.25
N ALA A 35 5.88 -7.72 4.23
CA ALA A 35 4.58 -7.05 4.06
C ALA A 35 4.69 -5.58 3.62
N ARG A 36 5.73 -4.87 4.07
CA ARG A 36 5.97 -3.47 3.70
C ARG A 36 6.57 -3.32 2.30
N PHE A 37 7.34 -4.32 1.84
CA PHE A 37 8.11 -4.25 0.60
C PHE A 37 7.60 -5.20 -0.50
N THR A 38 6.62 -6.07 -0.24
CA THR A 38 5.95 -6.80 -1.31
C THR A 38 5.19 -5.81 -2.16
N PRO A 39 5.55 -5.68 -3.46
CA PRO A 39 4.73 -4.90 -4.37
C PRO A 39 3.37 -5.57 -4.40
N HIS A 40 2.34 -4.83 -4.00
CA HIS A 40 0.97 -5.30 -4.15
C HIS A 40 0.77 -5.58 -5.64
N GLU A 41 0.26 -6.77 -5.97
CA GLU A 41 -0.08 -7.09 -7.36
C GLU A 41 -1.09 -6.06 -7.85
N GLU A 42 -0.62 -5.10 -8.65
CA GLU A 42 -1.45 -4.01 -9.14
C GLU A 42 -2.54 -4.59 -10.04
N THR A 43 -3.78 -4.48 -9.57
CA THR A 43 -4.94 -4.99 -10.28
C THR A 43 -5.47 -3.93 -11.24
N TYR A 44 -5.72 -4.31 -12.49
CA TYR A 44 -6.16 -3.39 -13.52
C TYR A 44 -7.66 -3.50 -13.82
N LEU A 45 -8.41 -2.47 -13.48
CA LEU A 45 -9.85 -2.41 -13.72
C LEU A 45 -10.19 -1.92 -15.13
N THR A 46 -11.25 -2.47 -15.71
CA THR A 46 -11.86 -1.90 -16.93
C THR A 46 -12.53 -0.56 -16.64
N VAL A 47 -12.80 0.22 -17.69
CA VAL A 47 -13.62 1.44 -17.62
C VAL A 47 -14.96 1.18 -16.91
N PHE A 48 -15.63 0.07 -17.21
CA PHE A 48 -16.92 -0.27 -16.59
C PHE A 48 -16.79 -0.62 -15.10
N GLN A 49 -15.75 -1.36 -14.72
CA GLN A 49 -15.50 -1.68 -13.31
C GLN A 49 -15.11 -0.44 -12.51
N ALA A 50 -14.26 0.42 -13.06
CA ALA A 50 -13.88 1.69 -12.45
C ALA A 50 -15.10 2.61 -12.26
N SER A 51 -15.94 2.74 -13.29
CA SER A 51 -17.14 3.59 -13.23
C SER A 51 -18.11 3.09 -12.17
N LYS A 52 -18.31 1.76 -12.09
CA LYS A 52 -19.17 1.15 -11.08
C LYS A 52 -18.62 1.32 -9.66
N ARG A 53 -17.30 1.21 -9.48
CA ARG A 53 -16.65 1.29 -8.16
C ARG A 53 -16.62 2.72 -7.61
N LEU A 54 -16.43 3.71 -8.49
CA LEU A 54 -16.43 5.13 -8.14
C LEU A 54 -17.84 5.76 -8.16
N GLY A 55 -18.85 5.07 -8.71
CA GLY A 55 -20.20 5.60 -8.84
C GLY A 55 -20.33 6.76 -9.85
N VAL A 56 -19.38 6.88 -10.78
CA VAL A 56 -19.33 7.95 -11.79
C VAL A 56 -19.64 7.42 -13.19
N ASP A 57 -20.06 8.29 -14.10
CA ASP A 57 -20.23 7.92 -15.50
C ASP A 57 -18.89 7.78 -16.25
N ARG A 58 -18.89 7.01 -17.35
CA ARG A 58 -17.71 6.79 -18.21
C ARG A 58 -17.16 8.10 -18.79
N SER A 59 -18.04 9.07 -19.08
CA SER A 59 -17.64 10.40 -19.54
C SER A 59 -16.82 11.16 -18.50
N THR A 60 -17.14 10.97 -17.22
CA THR A 60 -16.40 11.57 -16.09
C THR A 60 -14.99 11.00 -15.99
N LEU A 61 -14.86 9.67 -16.13
CA LEU A 61 -13.55 9.02 -16.13
C LEU A 61 -12.67 9.49 -17.30
N TRP A 62 -13.25 9.70 -18.49
CA TRP A 62 -12.53 10.25 -19.64
C TRP A 62 -12.05 11.67 -19.37
N ARG A 63 -12.88 12.50 -18.72
CA ARG A 63 -12.49 13.85 -18.31
C ARG A 63 -11.35 13.80 -17.29
N TRP A 64 -11.42 12.91 -16.30
CA TRP A 64 -10.35 12.75 -15.30
C TRP A 64 -9.03 12.28 -15.90
N ASP A 65 -9.05 11.47 -16.96
CA ASP A 65 -7.86 11.12 -17.73
C ASP A 65 -7.25 12.36 -18.43
N LYS A 66 -8.09 13.25 -18.97
CA LYS A 66 -7.66 14.52 -19.59
C LYS A 66 -7.12 15.53 -18.58
N GLU A 67 -7.73 15.61 -17.41
CA GLU A 67 -7.33 16.50 -16.32
C GLU A 67 -6.16 15.92 -15.49
N ASN A 68 -5.69 14.72 -15.83
CA ASN A 68 -4.64 13.99 -15.11
C ASN A 68 -4.96 13.73 -13.63
N TYR A 69 -6.25 13.71 -13.28
CA TYR A 69 -6.76 13.39 -11.94
C TYR A 69 -6.81 11.88 -11.70
N LEU A 70 -7.29 11.11 -12.68
CA LEU A 70 -7.23 9.65 -12.67
C LEU A 70 -6.67 9.17 -14.01
N LYS A 71 -5.39 8.84 -14.01
CA LYS A 71 -4.66 8.51 -15.23
C LYS A 71 -4.98 7.11 -15.73
N THR A 72 -5.32 6.99 -17.01
CA THR A 72 -5.51 5.69 -17.65
C THR A 72 -4.19 5.05 -18.07
N ILE A 73 -4.19 3.72 -18.11
CA ILE A 73 -3.10 2.91 -18.66
C ILE A 73 -3.65 2.12 -19.84
N LYS A 74 -2.94 2.21 -20.97
CA LYS A 74 -3.25 1.40 -22.14
C LYS A 74 -2.45 0.11 -22.07
N ILE A 75 -3.16 -1.01 -21.91
CA ILE A 75 -2.58 -2.35 -22.02
C ILE A 75 -3.02 -2.91 -23.37
N GLY A 76 -2.14 -2.79 -24.36
CA GLY A 76 -2.47 -3.01 -25.76
C GLY A 76 -3.51 -2.00 -26.25
N SER A 77 -4.62 -2.47 -26.81
CA SER A 77 -5.75 -1.65 -27.25
C SER A 77 -6.77 -1.32 -26.15
N LYS A 78 -6.63 -1.91 -24.96
CA LYS A 78 -7.61 -1.79 -23.87
C LYS A 78 -7.17 -0.74 -22.87
N VAL A 79 -8.09 0.18 -22.57
CA VAL A 79 -7.93 1.19 -21.51
C VAL A 79 -8.24 0.55 -20.16
N ARG A 80 -7.34 0.75 -19.20
CA ARG A 80 -7.40 0.21 -17.84
C ARG A 80 -7.10 1.31 -16.82
N TYR A 81 -7.58 1.10 -15.60
CA TYR A 81 -7.29 1.93 -14.45
C TYR A 81 -6.58 1.11 -13.39
N ARG A 82 -5.60 1.70 -12.71
CA ARG A 82 -4.99 1.10 -11.53
C ARG A 82 -5.99 1.05 -10.40
N LEU A 83 -6.04 -0.08 -9.73
CA LEU A 83 -6.90 -0.22 -8.57
C LEU A 83 -6.43 0.70 -7.44
N SER A 84 -5.11 0.80 -7.25
CA SER A 84 -4.51 1.66 -6.24
C SER A 84 -4.92 3.14 -6.39
N ASP A 85 -4.93 3.66 -7.62
CA ASP A 85 -5.34 5.05 -7.89
C ASP A 85 -6.84 5.27 -7.65
N ILE A 86 -7.67 4.26 -7.93
CA ILE A 86 -9.11 4.30 -7.62
C ILE A 86 -9.35 4.28 -6.11
N GLU A 87 -8.60 3.45 -5.38
CA GLU A 87 -8.70 3.35 -3.91
C GLU A 87 -8.25 4.65 -3.24
N LYS A 88 -7.17 5.28 -3.69
CA LYS A 88 -6.75 6.62 -3.21
C LYS A 88 -7.84 7.67 -3.37
N ILE A 89 -8.58 7.65 -4.49
CA ILE A 89 -9.71 8.57 -4.70
C ILE A 89 -10.84 8.30 -3.71
N LEU A 90 -11.14 7.03 -3.43
CA LEU A 90 -12.17 6.65 -2.46
C LEU A 90 -11.77 7.01 -1.02
N GLU A 91 -10.48 6.95 -0.70
CA GLU A 91 -9.91 7.35 0.59
C GLU A 91 -9.74 8.86 0.74
N GLY A 92 -10.02 9.65 -0.30
CA GLY A 92 -9.92 11.11 -0.29
C GLY A 92 -8.48 11.64 -0.36
N GLN A 93 -7.55 10.84 -0.89
CA GLN A 93 -6.13 11.19 -1.03
C GLN A 93 -5.73 11.56 -2.49
N ALA A 94 -6.71 11.91 -3.32
CA ALA A 94 -6.52 12.18 -4.76
C ALA A 94 -5.87 13.53 -5.08
#